data_AF-A0A9D0W0P4-F1
#
_entry.id   AF-A0A9D0W0P4-F1
#
_cell.length_a   1.000
_cell.length_b   1.000
_cell.length_c   1.000
_cell.angle_alpha   90.00
_cell.angle_beta   90.00
_cell.angle_gamma   90.00
#
_symmetry.space_group_name_H-M   'P 1'
#
loop_
_entity.id
_entity.type
_entity.pdbx_description
1 polymer ?
#
loop_
_entity_poly.entity_id
_entity_poly.type
_entity_poly.pdbx_seq_one_letter_code
_entity_poly.pdbx_strand_id
1 'polypeptide(L)'
;MRNHLISAVLATALALPIGIASQAARAGDDYPLKEKLAQCEAQFKAAHSKNMTREQAAKARQKHFQLMVEILDHLNQQNMATADAGKNLSPEQVTENIRVMGHLLEMMAKDHIGPKLEWDYTY
;
A
#
# COMPACT_ATOMS: atom_id res chain seq x y z
N MET A 1 7.34 64.62 -10.92
CA MET A 1 6.90 63.51 -10.06
C MET A 1 7.17 62.21 -10.80
N ARG A 2 8.16 61.43 -10.33
CA ARG A 2 8.38 60.01 -10.68
C ARG A 2 7.32 59.16 -9.98
N ASN A 3 6.95 58.02 -10.57
CA ASN A 3 6.68 56.72 -9.92
C ASN A 3 6.25 55.72 -11.02
N HIS A 4 7.15 54.83 -11.44
CA HIS A 4 7.28 53.41 -11.05
C HIS A 4 6.52 52.47 -12.01
N LEU A 5 7.22 51.89 -13.00
CA LEU A 5 7.74 50.52 -12.98
C LEU A 5 6.64 49.46 -12.98
N ILE A 6 6.20 49.04 -14.18
CA ILE A 6 5.54 47.75 -14.38
C ILE A 6 6.55 46.88 -15.13
N SER A 7 7.25 46.04 -14.37
CA SER A 7 8.11 44.99 -14.88
C SER A 7 7.62 43.69 -14.25
N ALA A 8 6.84 42.92 -15.00
CA ALA A 8 6.41 41.59 -14.61
C ALA A 8 7.12 40.59 -15.53
N VAL A 9 8.32 40.18 -15.13
CA VAL A 9 8.99 39.01 -15.70
C VAL A 9 8.43 37.80 -14.97
N LEU A 10 7.48 37.11 -15.59
CA LEU A 10 7.09 35.76 -15.17
C LEU A 10 7.87 34.75 -16.02
N ALA A 11 9.05 34.38 -15.53
CA ALA A 11 9.80 33.23 -16.03
C ALA A 11 9.37 32.00 -15.22
N THR A 12 8.27 31.35 -15.60
CA THR A 12 7.90 30.03 -15.09
C THR A 12 8.61 28.96 -15.92
N ALA A 13 9.85 28.65 -15.53
CA ALA A 13 10.52 27.43 -15.94
C ALA A 13 9.79 26.23 -15.30
N LEU A 14 8.87 25.60 -16.03
CA LEU A 14 8.38 24.26 -15.71
C LEU A 14 9.49 23.24 -16.00
N ALA A 15 10.47 23.17 -15.10
CA ALA A 15 11.22 21.94 -14.91
C ALA A 15 10.30 21.01 -14.11
N LEU A 16 9.63 20.09 -14.81
CA LEU A 16 8.99 18.94 -14.18
C LEU A 16 10.11 17.95 -13.83
N PRO A 17 10.51 17.78 -12.55
CA PRO A 17 11.11 16.52 -12.18
C PRO A 17 9.99 15.48 -12.31
N ILE A 18 10.05 14.64 -13.35
CA ILE A 18 9.47 13.30 -13.28
C ILE A 18 10.35 12.55 -12.27
N GLY A 19 10.17 12.91 -11.00
CA GLY A 19 10.65 12.15 -9.87
C GLY A 19 9.75 10.96 -9.76
N ILE A 20 10.08 9.88 -10.50
CA ILE A 20 9.83 8.54 -9.97
C ILE A 20 10.77 8.41 -8.76
N ALA A 21 10.41 9.10 -7.69
CA ALA A 21 10.86 8.75 -6.36
C ALA A 21 10.05 7.50 -6.02
N SER A 22 10.45 6.37 -6.60
CA SER A 22 10.45 5.12 -5.87
C SER A 22 11.28 5.43 -4.62
N GLN A 23 10.60 5.91 -3.58
CA GLN A 23 11.14 5.90 -2.23
C GLN A 23 11.32 4.41 -1.95
N ALA A 24 12.51 3.92 -2.29
CA ALA A 24 13.12 2.80 -1.62
C ALA A 24 13.19 3.23 -0.16
N ALA A 25 12.09 2.98 0.56
CA ALA A 25 12.09 2.93 2.00
C ALA A 25 13.12 1.86 2.32
N ARG A 26 14.33 2.31 2.69
CA ARG A 26 15.38 1.41 3.11
C ARG A 26 14.77 0.56 4.22
N ALA A 27 14.84 -0.75 4.07
CA ALA A 27 14.51 -1.71 5.11
C ALA A 27 15.34 -1.35 6.35
N GLY A 28 14.74 -0.61 7.26
CA GLY A 28 15.30 -0.17 8.52
C GLY A 28 14.19 -0.27 9.55
N ASP A 29 14.25 -1.33 10.35
CA ASP A 29 13.70 -1.66 11.68
C ASP A 29 12.42 -1.02 12.27
N ASP A 30 11.76 -0.05 11.63
CA ASP A 30 10.65 0.71 12.22
C ASP A 30 9.35 0.65 11.40
N TYR A 31 9.21 -0.27 10.43
CA TYR A 31 7.89 -0.45 9.80
C TYR A 31 6.92 -1.08 10.82
N PRO A 32 5.84 -0.39 11.22
CA PRO A 32 4.97 -0.87 12.28
C PRO A 32 3.94 -1.86 11.69
N LEU A 33 4.43 -3.03 11.26
CA LEU A 33 3.67 -4.03 10.50
C LEU A 33 2.33 -4.37 11.17
N LYS A 34 2.35 -4.61 12.49
CA LYS A 34 1.15 -4.96 13.26
C LYS A 34 0.11 -3.85 13.26
N GLU A 35 0.55 -2.60 13.38
CA GLU A 35 -0.34 -1.44 13.38
C GLU A 35 -0.92 -1.20 11.99
N LYS A 36 -0.10 -1.36 10.94
CA LYS A 36 -0.53 -1.26 9.55
C LYS A 36 -1.52 -2.35 9.18
N LEU A 37 -1.33 -3.57 9.67
CA LEU A 37 -2.29 -4.66 9.54
C LEU A 37 -3.61 -4.35 10.25
N ALA A 38 -3.55 -3.86 11.48
CA ALA A 38 -4.75 -3.46 12.23
C ALA A 38 -5.52 -2.33 11.52
N GLN A 39 -4.81 -1.35 10.96
CA GLN A 39 -5.41 -0.30 10.13
C GLN A 39 -6.04 -0.87 8.86
N CYS A 40 -5.35 -1.80 8.20
CA CYS A 40 -5.84 -2.46 6.98
C CYS A 40 -7.15 -3.20 7.25
N GLU A 41 -7.22 -3.96 8.34
CA GLU A 41 -8.40 -4.70 8.78
C GLU A 41 -9.55 -3.74 9.19
N ALA A 42 -9.25 -2.66 9.89
CA ALA A 42 -10.24 -1.66 10.26
C ALA A 42 -10.88 -1.00 9.02
N GLN A 43 -10.08 -0.68 8.00
CA GLN A 43 -10.59 -0.13 6.73
C GLN A 43 -11.42 -1.16 5.96
N PHE A 44 -11.00 -2.43 5.93
CA PHE A 44 -11.79 -3.52 5.37
C PHE A 44 -13.16 -3.63 6.05
N LYS A 45 -13.20 -3.65 7.40
CA LYS A 45 -14.44 -3.70 8.18
C LYS A 45 -15.33 -2.47 7.93
N ALA A 46 -14.73 -1.28 7.83
CA ALA A 46 -15.45 -0.05 7.51
C ALA A 46 -16.07 -0.10 6.11
N ALA A 47 -15.34 -0.58 5.11
CA ALA A 47 -15.82 -0.75 3.73
C ALA A 47 -17.03 -1.70 3.62
N HIS A 48 -17.15 -2.66 4.55
CA HIS A 48 -18.23 -3.64 4.61
C HIS A 48 -19.31 -3.31 5.67
N SER A 49 -19.20 -2.17 6.33
CA SER A 49 -20.15 -1.75 7.35
C SER A 49 -21.48 -1.34 6.73
N LYS A 50 -22.58 -1.84 7.29
CA LYS A 50 -23.94 -1.42 6.92
C LYS A 50 -24.30 -0.01 7.42
N ASN A 51 -23.45 0.58 8.26
CA ASN A 51 -23.71 1.85 8.94
C ASN A 51 -23.05 3.06 8.25
N MET A 52 -22.34 2.85 7.14
CA MET A 52 -21.63 3.92 6.41
C MET A 52 -22.36 4.30 5.12
N THR A 53 -22.15 5.54 4.67
CA THR A 53 -22.60 5.94 3.33
C THR A 53 -21.80 5.22 2.25
N ARG A 54 -22.34 5.15 1.02
CA ARG A 54 -21.62 4.56 -0.12
C ARG A 54 -20.27 5.21 -0.38
N GLU A 55 -20.19 6.54 -0.23
CA GLU A 55 -18.95 7.29 -0.41
C GLU A 55 -17.91 6.96 0.67
N GLN A 56 -18.34 6.84 1.92
CA GLN A 56 -17.47 6.45 3.02
C GLN A 56 -16.96 5.01 2.86
N ALA A 57 -17.83 4.08 2.44
CA ALA A 57 -17.45 2.71 2.15
C ALA A 57 -16.44 2.62 1.00
N ALA A 58 -16.63 3.42 -0.07
CA ALA A 58 -15.69 3.48 -1.18
C ALA A 58 -14.31 4.04 -0.77
N LYS A 59 -14.28 5.10 0.05
CA LYS A 59 -13.04 5.65 0.62
C LYS A 59 -12.33 4.63 1.52
N ALA A 60 -13.07 3.92 2.35
CA ALA A 60 -12.52 2.86 3.20
C ALA A 60 -11.93 1.70 2.37
N ARG A 61 -12.62 1.28 1.30
CA ARG A 61 -12.12 0.25 0.38
C ARG A 61 -10.83 0.69 -0.33
N GLN A 62 -10.78 1.93 -0.83
CA GLN A 62 -9.56 2.47 -1.43
C GLN A 62 -8.41 2.48 -0.41
N LYS A 63 -8.67 2.90 0.83
CA LYS A 63 -7.65 2.93 1.88
C LYS A 63 -7.19 1.52 2.27
N HIS A 64 -8.11 0.56 2.32
CA HIS A 64 -7.79 -0.85 2.52
C HIS A 64 -6.80 -1.34 1.46
N PHE A 65 -7.11 -1.19 0.16
CA PHE A 65 -6.19 -1.63 -0.91
C PHE A 65 -4.84 -0.90 -0.87
N GLN A 66 -4.82 0.39 -0.55
CA GLN A 66 -3.57 1.12 -0.38
C GLN A 66 -2.69 0.49 0.71
N LEU A 67 -3.27 0.17 1.86
CA LEU A 67 -2.56 -0.47 2.97
C LEU A 67 -2.11 -1.89 2.63
N MET A 68 -2.92 -2.65 1.88
CA MET A 68 -2.51 -3.97 1.39
C MET A 68 -1.24 -3.90 0.54
N VAL A 69 -1.21 -2.99 -0.43
CA VAL A 69 -0.04 -2.80 -1.31
C VAL A 69 1.16 -2.35 -0.51
N GLU A 70 0.99 -1.41 0.42
CA GLU A 70 2.06 -0.92 1.31
C GLU A 70 2.68 -2.06 2.13
N ILE A 71 1.85 -2.93 2.73
CA ILE A 71 2.32 -4.07 3.51
C ILE A 71 3.06 -5.07 2.63
N LEU A 72 2.51 -5.43 1.46
CA LEU A 72 3.13 -6.39 0.55
C LEU A 72 4.47 -5.89 0.00
N ASP A 73 4.55 -4.61 -0.35
CA ASP A 73 5.78 -3.97 -0.80
C ASP A 73 6.85 -4.00 0.31
N HIS A 74 6.46 -3.71 1.55
CA HIS A 74 7.38 -3.81 2.68
C HIS A 74 7.92 -5.25 2.88
N LEU A 75 7.05 -6.26 2.87
CA LEU A 75 7.48 -7.66 2.98
C LEU A 75 8.40 -8.06 1.82
N ASN A 76 8.09 -7.62 0.60
CA ASN A 76 8.92 -7.88 -0.56
C ASN A 76 10.31 -7.24 -0.42
N GLN A 77 10.38 -5.98 0.04
CA GLN A 77 11.65 -5.28 0.28
C GLN A 77 12.49 -5.96 1.35
N GLN A 78 11.88 -6.45 2.44
CA GLN A 78 12.59 -7.22 3.46
C GLN A 78 13.13 -8.55 2.92
N ASN A 79 12.35 -9.24 2.09
CA ASN A 79 12.76 -10.50 1.48
C ASN A 79 13.92 -10.29 0.51
N MET A 80 13.85 -9.24 -0.33
CA MET A 80 14.92 -8.85 -1.24
C MET A 80 16.20 -8.47 -0.47
N ALA A 81 16.09 -7.64 0.56
CA ALA A 81 17.25 -7.26 1.37
C ALA A 81 17.93 -8.46 2.05
N THR A 82 17.14 -9.45 2.47
CA THR A 82 17.66 -10.71 3.04
C THR A 82 18.40 -11.54 1.98
N ALA A 83 17.82 -11.65 0.77
CA ALA A 83 18.42 -12.35 -0.36
C ALA A 83 19.71 -11.68 -0.85
N ASP A 84 19.73 -10.35 -0.96
CA ASP A 84 20.91 -9.56 -1.35
C ASP A 84 22.06 -9.71 -0.36
N ALA A 85 21.74 -9.96 0.93
CA ALA A 85 22.71 -10.28 1.96
C ALA A 85 23.21 -11.74 1.91
N GLY A 86 22.79 -12.54 0.92
CA GLY A 86 23.12 -13.95 0.79
C GLY A 86 22.50 -14.82 1.90
N LYS A 87 21.44 -14.34 2.55
CA LYS A 87 20.76 -15.04 3.65
C LYS A 87 19.41 -15.56 3.19
N ASN A 88 18.91 -16.55 3.91
CA ASN A 88 17.51 -16.96 3.84
C ASN A 88 16.75 -16.30 4.98
N LEU A 89 15.44 -16.13 4.79
CA LEU A 89 14.52 -15.80 5.87
C LEU A 89 14.58 -16.89 6.94
N SER A 90 14.50 -16.49 8.21
CA SER A 90 14.34 -17.45 9.30
C SER A 90 12.97 -18.15 9.21
N PRO A 91 12.80 -19.34 9.80
CA PRO A 91 11.49 -20.02 9.85
C PRO A 91 10.37 -19.13 10.44
N GLU A 92 10.69 -18.30 11.42
CA GLU A 92 9.76 -17.36 12.05
C GLU A 92 9.35 -16.25 11.08
N GLN A 93 10.31 -15.69 10.34
CA GLN A 93 10.03 -14.68 9.31
C GLN A 93 9.19 -15.25 8.17
N VAL A 94 9.49 -16.48 7.73
CA VAL A 94 8.67 -17.19 6.72
C VAL A 94 7.24 -17.37 7.23
N THR A 95 7.09 -17.83 8.48
CA THR A 95 5.77 -18.05 9.10
C THR A 95 4.98 -16.76 9.20
N GLU A 96 5.61 -15.66 9.65
CA GLU A 96 4.95 -14.37 9.75
C GLU A 96 4.54 -13.85 8.38
N ASN A 97 5.43 -13.92 7.38
CA ASN A 97 5.12 -13.52 6.00
C ASN A 97 3.92 -14.30 5.45
N ILE A 98 3.89 -15.63 5.63
CA ILE A 98 2.78 -16.48 5.17
C ILE A 98 1.47 -16.08 5.85
N ARG A 99 1.49 -15.84 7.17
CA ARG A 99 0.29 -15.42 7.92
C ARG A 99 -0.24 -14.09 7.43
N VAL A 100 0.65 -13.11 7.25
CA VAL A 100 0.28 -11.78 6.78
C VAL A 100 -0.29 -11.85 5.36
N MET A 101 0.42 -12.50 4.44
CA MET A 101 -0.04 -12.66 3.05
C MET A 101 -1.38 -13.42 2.98
N GLY A 102 -1.55 -14.49 3.76
CA GLY A 102 -2.79 -15.25 3.82
C GLY A 102 -3.96 -14.42 4.32
N HIS A 103 -3.77 -13.62 5.38
CA HIS A 103 -4.80 -12.74 5.90
C HIS A 103 -5.19 -11.63 4.91
N LEU A 104 -4.19 -11.03 4.25
CA LEU A 104 -4.42 -10.04 3.20
C LEU A 104 -5.20 -10.67 2.02
N LEU A 105 -4.83 -11.86 1.58
CA LEU A 105 -5.51 -12.57 0.49
C LEU A 105 -6.96 -12.89 0.85
N GLU A 106 -7.24 -13.29 2.09
CA GLU A 106 -8.60 -13.56 2.57
C GLU A 106 -9.48 -12.30 2.48
N MET A 107 -8.97 -11.13 2.88
CA MET A 107 -9.71 -9.87 2.77
C MET A 107 -9.95 -9.48 1.30
N MET A 108 -8.94 -9.63 0.43
CA MET A 108 -9.09 -9.34 -1.00
C MET A 108 -10.12 -10.27 -1.67
N ALA A 109 -10.11 -11.56 -1.32
CA ALA A 109 -11.09 -12.52 -1.79
C ALA A 109 -12.52 -12.06 -1.46
N LYS A 110 -12.76 -11.58 -0.23
CA LYS A 110 -14.06 -11.05 0.18
C LYS A 110 -14.49 -9.78 -0.57
N ASP A 111 -13.54 -8.98 -1.04
CA ASP A 111 -13.81 -7.75 -1.81
C ASP A 111 -14.04 -8.01 -3.32
N HIS A 112 -13.43 -9.05 -3.90
CA HIS A 112 -13.40 -9.28 -5.36
C HIS A 112 -14.08 -10.57 -5.85
N ILE A 113 -14.18 -11.60 -5.02
CA ILE A 113 -14.77 -12.88 -5.44
C ILE A 113 -16.29 -12.77 -5.29
N GLY A 114 -16.98 -12.60 -6.42
CA GLY A 114 -18.42 -12.82 -6.47
C GLY A 114 -18.77 -14.23 -5.98
N PRO A 115 -19.99 -14.49 -5.50
CA PRO A 115 -20.39 -15.77 -4.87
C PRO A 115 -20.33 -17.01 -5.80
N LYS A 116 -19.78 -16.88 -7.01
CA LYS A 116 -19.70 -17.91 -8.06
C LYS A 116 -18.31 -17.98 -8.70
N LEU A 117 -17.22 -17.95 -7.93
CA LEU A 117 -15.98 -18.53 -8.46
C LEU A 117 -16.06 -20.04 -8.27
N GLU A 118 -16.34 -20.75 -9.35
CA GLU A 118 -15.97 -22.16 -9.41
C GLU A 118 -14.45 -22.22 -9.44
N TRP A 119 -13.89 -22.75 -8.36
CA TRP A 119 -12.47 -23.08 -8.28
C TRP A 119 -12.24 -24.30 -9.16
N ASP A 120 -11.38 -24.16 -10.17
CA ASP A 120 -10.94 -25.25 -11.01
C ASP A 120 -9.40 -25.36 -11.00
N TYR A 121 -8.89 -26.59 -10.88
CA TYR A 121 -7.46 -26.93 -10.97
C TYR A 121 -7.05 -27.36 -12.38
N THR A 122 -7.98 -27.45 -13.34
CA THR A 122 -7.64 -27.77 -14.74
C THR A 122 -7.15 -26.52 -15.49
N TYR A 123 -5.85 -26.51 -15.79
CA TYR A 123 -5.25 -25.73 -16.89
C TYR A 123 -5.37 -26.50 -18.21
#